data_AF-A0A2U8HIS3-F1
#
_entry.id   AF-A0A2U8HIS3-F1
#
_cell.length_a   1.000
_cell.length_b   1.000
_cell.length_c   1.000
_cell.angle_alpha   90.00
_cell.angle_beta   90.00
_cell.angle_gamma   90.00
#
_symmetry.space_group_name_H-M   'P 1'
#
loop_
_entity.id
_entity.type
_entity.pdbx_description
1 polymer ?
#
loop_
_entity_poly.entity_id
_entity_poly.type
_entity_poly.pdbx_seq_one_letter_code
_entity_poly.pdbx_strand_id
1 'polypeptide(L)'
;MVSEWTALAVGALFFLAPAAPAAEIDAPLQAVIAQYVQPILEDPQLIAAMKAQNAVTAGYDDAKIGELDSKWQAEIGSTMIPTITPVWDNPVSDALRAQVDMSGGLIKEMFVMDARGLNVAVSHLTSDYWQGDEEKYLETFPRGAGAIHVGAIEFDESTQVYTQQLSLTVSDPQSGEPLGALTLGLDAEMLP
;
A
#
# COMPACT_ATOMS: atom_id res chain seq x y z
N MET A 1 12.29 -65.85 -21.67
CA MET A 1 11.13 -65.13 -21.09
C MET A 1 11.54 -63.68 -20.98
N VAL A 2 10.97 -62.84 -21.84
CA VAL A 2 11.22 -61.40 -21.92
C VAL A 2 10.34 -60.68 -20.91
N SER A 3 10.89 -59.74 -20.15
CA SER A 3 10.10 -58.78 -19.36
C SER A 3 10.39 -57.38 -19.87
N GLU A 4 9.45 -56.84 -20.64
CA GLU A 4 9.48 -55.49 -21.18
C GLU A 4 9.09 -54.49 -20.07
N TRP A 5 9.91 -53.47 -19.87
CA TRP A 5 9.61 -52.38 -18.94
C TRP A 5 8.96 -51.25 -19.74
N THR A 6 7.64 -51.07 -19.59
CA THR A 6 6.94 -49.88 -20.10
C THR A 6 7.25 -48.68 -19.20
N ALA A 7 8.05 -47.74 -19.70
CA ALA A 7 8.23 -46.43 -19.09
C ALA A 7 7.04 -45.53 -19.44
N LEU A 8 6.25 -45.11 -18.45
CA LEU A 8 5.25 -44.05 -18.61
C LEU A 8 5.95 -42.68 -18.56
N ALA A 9 5.97 -41.97 -19.68
CA ALA A 9 6.36 -40.56 -19.72
C ALA A 9 5.15 -39.70 -19.29
N VAL A 10 5.23 -39.07 -18.12
CA VAL A 10 4.26 -38.05 -17.69
C VAL A 10 4.68 -36.72 -18.30
N GLY A 11 4.00 -36.32 -19.38
CA GLY A 11 4.17 -34.99 -19.98
C GLY A 11 3.53 -33.93 -19.08
N ALA A 12 4.33 -33.05 -18.50
CA ALA A 12 3.85 -31.87 -17.79
C ALA A 12 3.32 -30.85 -18.81
N LEU A 13 2.00 -30.68 -18.85
CA LEU A 13 1.35 -29.59 -19.58
C LEU A 13 1.54 -28.29 -18.79
N PHE A 14 2.44 -27.43 -19.27
CA PHE A 14 2.51 -26.04 -18.83
C PHE A 14 1.33 -25.29 -19.43
N PHE A 15 0.29 -25.06 -18.62
CA PHE A 15 -0.72 -24.06 -18.95
C PHE A 15 -0.08 -22.67 -18.76
N LEU A 16 0.28 -22.00 -19.86
CA LEU A 16 0.46 -20.56 -19.83
C LEU A 16 -0.92 -19.94 -19.56
N ALA A 17 -1.14 -19.50 -18.32
CA ALA A 17 -2.26 -18.62 -18.02
C ALA A 17 -2.08 -17.33 -18.83
N PRO A 18 -3.10 -16.85 -19.57
CA PRO A 18 -3.03 -15.55 -20.20
C PRO A 18 -2.87 -14.49 -19.11
N ALA A 19 -1.89 -13.60 -19.27
CA ALA A 19 -1.80 -12.40 -18.45
C ALA A 19 -3.10 -11.62 -18.61
N ALA A 20 -3.82 -11.39 -17.50
CA ALA A 20 -4.95 -10.50 -17.51
C ALA A 20 -4.46 -9.11 -17.96
N PRO A 21 -5.16 -8.43 -18.89
CA PRO A 21 -4.85 -7.03 -19.17
C PRO A 21 -4.93 -6.25 -17.86
N ALA A 22 -3.90 -5.44 -17.58
CA ALA A 22 -3.96 -4.47 -16.50
C ALA A 22 -5.22 -3.62 -16.70
N ALA A 23 -6.02 -3.43 -15.65
CA ALA A 23 -7.18 -2.56 -15.73
C ALA A 23 -6.74 -1.19 -16.25
N GLU A 24 -7.40 -0.68 -17.30
CA GLU A 24 -7.14 0.69 -17.76
C GLU A 24 -7.61 1.64 -16.67
N ILE A 25 -6.66 2.36 -16.06
CA ILE A 25 -6.95 3.40 -15.08
C ILE A 25 -7.43 4.64 -15.83
N ASP A 26 -8.50 5.26 -15.35
CA ASP A 26 -9.06 6.46 -15.96
C ASP A 26 -8.03 7.60 -16.01
N ALA A 27 -8.08 8.41 -17.08
CA ALA A 27 -7.10 9.48 -17.32
C ALA A 27 -6.90 10.47 -16.15
N PRO A 28 -7.94 10.88 -15.39
CA PRO A 28 -7.77 11.71 -14.21
C PRO A 28 -6.86 11.07 -13.14
N LEU A 29 -7.05 9.79 -12.88
CA LEU A 29 -6.25 9.03 -11.91
C LEU A 29 -4.81 8.84 -12.42
N GLN A 30 -4.61 8.64 -13.72
CA GLN A 30 -3.25 8.64 -14.30
C GLN A 30 -2.53 9.97 -14.07
N ALA A 31 -3.23 11.10 -14.20
CA ALA A 31 -2.66 12.41 -13.93
C ALA A 31 -2.29 12.58 -12.44
N VAL A 32 -3.15 12.09 -11.53
CA VAL A 32 -2.86 12.07 -10.08
C VAL A 32 -1.60 11.26 -9.80
N ILE A 33 -1.47 10.06 -10.38
CA ILE A 33 -0.29 9.21 -10.21
C ILE A 33 0.97 9.95 -10.69
N ALA A 34 0.94 10.49 -11.90
CA ALA A 34 2.08 11.17 -12.49
C ALA A 34 2.52 12.41 -11.67
N GLN A 35 1.56 13.16 -11.15
CA GLN A 35 1.84 14.42 -10.47
C GLN A 35 2.25 14.24 -9.00
N TYR A 36 1.56 13.38 -8.25
CA TYR A 36 1.68 13.33 -6.79
C TYR A 36 2.30 12.03 -6.28
N VAL A 37 2.16 10.93 -7.02
CA VAL A 37 2.66 9.60 -6.60
C VAL A 37 4.08 9.35 -7.08
N GLN A 38 4.39 9.64 -8.35
CA GLN A 38 5.72 9.40 -8.91
C GLN A 38 6.86 10.03 -8.09
N PRO A 39 6.78 11.29 -7.64
CA PRO A 39 7.83 11.88 -6.81
C PRO A 39 8.10 11.12 -5.49
N ILE A 40 7.07 10.50 -4.92
CA ILE A 40 7.17 9.68 -3.71
C ILE A 40 7.83 8.33 -4.02
N LEU A 41 7.45 7.68 -5.12
CA LEU A 41 8.03 6.40 -5.53
C LEU A 41 9.51 6.51 -5.93
N GLU A 42 9.94 7.67 -6.41
CA GLU A 42 11.33 7.97 -6.75
C GLU A 42 12.19 8.36 -5.54
N ASP A 43 11.59 8.59 -4.36
CA ASP A 43 12.31 8.98 -3.15
C ASP A 43 13.07 7.78 -2.55
N PRO A 44 14.42 7.79 -2.53
CA PRO A 44 15.18 6.71 -1.92
C PRO A 44 14.93 6.57 -0.40
N GLN A 45 14.44 7.61 0.28
CA GLN A 45 14.09 7.54 1.70
C GLN A 45 12.87 6.64 1.94
N LEU A 46 11.87 6.67 1.04
CA LEU A 46 10.74 5.74 1.09
C LEU A 46 11.23 4.30 1.03
N ILE A 47 12.04 3.98 0.02
CA ILE A 47 12.56 2.62 -0.20
C ILE A 47 13.38 2.15 1.00
N ALA A 48 14.20 3.03 1.58
CA ALA A 48 15.00 2.72 2.77
C ALA A 48 14.10 2.46 4.00
N ALA A 49 13.10 3.31 4.24
CA ALA A 49 12.17 3.16 5.36
C ALA A 49 11.36 1.87 5.27
N MET A 50 10.81 1.55 4.09
CA MET A 50 10.06 0.31 3.87
C MET A 50 10.92 -0.93 4.05
N LYS A 51 12.15 -0.95 3.51
CA LYS A 51 13.09 -2.06 3.73
C LYS A 51 13.45 -2.24 5.20
N ALA A 52 13.70 -1.13 5.92
CA ALA A 52 14.01 -1.17 7.34
C ALA A 52 12.83 -1.71 8.16
N GLN A 53 11.61 -1.24 7.88
CA GLN A 53 10.41 -1.73 8.55
C GLN A 53 10.14 -3.21 8.22
N ASN A 54 10.20 -3.60 6.95
CA ASN A 54 10.02 -5.00 6.54
C ASN A 54 11.02 -5.94 7.23
N ALA A 55 12.26 -5.52 7.46
CA ALA A 55 13.24 -6.30 8.19
C ALA A 55 12.84 -6.53 9.66
N VAL A 56 12.14 -5.58 10.27
CA VAL A 56 11.62 -5.67 11.64
C VAL A 56 10.35 -6.51 11.71
N THR A 57 9.41 -6.27 10.79
CA THR A 57 8.04 -6.84 10.83
C THR A 57 7.93 -8.20 10.15
N ALA A 58 8.95 -8.66 9.42
CA ALA A 58 8.97 -9.96 8.75
C ALA A 58 8.58 -11.13 9.66
N GLY A 59 8.96 -11.09 10.94
CA GLY A 59 8.67 -12.14 11.92
C GLY A 59 7.38 -11.95 12.73
N TYR A 60 6.61 -10.89 12.50
CA TYR A 60 5.40 -10.64 13.27
C TYR A 60 4.29 -11.62 12.87
N ASP A 61 3.63 -12.17 13.88
CA ASP A 61 2.41 -12.95 13.74
C ASP A 61 1.17 -12.05 13.96
N ASP A 62 -0.01 -12.60 13.71
CA ASP A 62 -1.28 -11.87 13.83
C ASP A 62 -1.49 -11.34 15.26
N ALA A 63 -1.01 -12.07 16.27
CA ALA A 63 -1.09 -11.64 17.66
C ALA A 63 -0.26 -10.38 17.91
N LYS A 64 0.96 -10.32 17.37
CA LYS A 64 1.82 -9.14 17.47
C LYS A 64 1.25 -7.96 16.68
N ILE A 65 0.72 -8.20 15.48
CA ILE A 65 0.08 -7.18 14.66
C ILE A 65 -1.12 -6.59 15.41
N GLY A 66 -2.02 -7.43 15.93
CA GLY A 66 -3.18 -6.98 16.71
C GLY A 66 -2.80 -6.25 18.01
N GLU A 67 -1.69 -6.63 18.66
CA GLU A 67 -1.15 -5.89 19.81
C GLU A 67 -0.73 -4.46 19.44
N LEU A 68 -0.02 -4.30 18.32
CA LEU A 68 0.44 -2.99 17.85
C LEU A 68 -0.74 -2.13 17.39
N ASP A 69 -1.72 -2.74 16.71
CA ASP A 69 -2.94 -2.08 16.27
C ASP A 69 -3.77 -1.55 17.45
N SER A 70 -3.97 -2.39 18.47
CA SER A 70 -4.68 -1.99 19.69
C SER A 70 -3.95 -0.85 20.42
N LYS A 71 -2.61 -0.85 20.41
CA LYS A 71 -1.81 0.24 21.00
C LYS A 71 -1.97 1.53 20.23
N TRP A 72 -1.92 1.49 18.91
CA TRP A 72 -2.16 2.65 18.06
C TRP A 72 -3.52 3.28 18.36
N GLN A 73 -4.59 2.50 18.34
CA GLN A 73 -5.94 2.98 18.64
C GLN A 73 -6.04 3.61 20.04
N ALA A 74 -5.41 2.99 21.05
CA ALA A 74 -5.38 3.54 22.41
C ALA A 74 -4.53 4.81 22.55
N GLU A 75 -3.60 5.05 21.64
CA GLU A 75 -2.75 6.24 21.59
C GLU A 75 -3.44 7.43 20.90
N ILE A 76 -4.46 7.22 20.07
CA ILE A 76 -5.22 8.30 19.45
C ILE A 76 -5.86 9.19 20.54
N GLY A 77 -5.52 10.48 20.53
CA GLY A 77 -5.98 11.45 21.53
C GLY A 77 -5.26 11.38 22.89
N SER A 78 -4.30 10.48 23.06
CA SER A 78 -3.43 10.39 24.24
C SER A 78 -2.30 11.42 24.18
N THR A 79 -1.72 11.76 25.35
CA THR A 79 -0.50 12.58 25.43
C THR A 79 0.77 11.77 25.12
N MET A 80 0.73 10.46 25.36
CA MET A 80 1.85 9.56 25.11
C MET A 80 1.49 8.65 23.95
N ILE A 81 2.24 8.77 22.85
CA ILE A 81 1.95 8.12 21.58
C ILE A 81 3.17 7.38 20.98
N PRO A 82 3.85 6.49 21.73
CA PRO A 82 5.11 5.87 21.32
C PRO A 82 5.02 4.92 20.11
N THR A 83 3.85 4.34 19.82
CA THR A 83 3.61 3.51 18.63
C THR A 83 3.37 4.41 17.41
N ILE A 84 2.61 5.49 17.57
CA ILE A 84 2.31 6.45 16.49
C ILE A 84 3.53 7.29 16.12
N THR A 85 4.27 7.81 17.11
CA THR A 85 5.37 8.78 16.89
C THR A 85 6.34 8.38 15.78
N PRO A 86 6.94 7.17 15.74
CA PRO A 86 7.91 6.82 14.69
C PRO A 86 7.29 6.76 13.28
N VAL A 87 5.99 6.49 13.18
CA VAL A 87 5.26 6.43 11.91
C VAL A 87 4.81 7.83 11.48
N TRP A 88 4.42 8.68 12.43
CA TRP A 88 3.96 10.04 12.20
C TRP A 88 5.10 11.04 11.94
N ASP A 89 6.15 10.97 12.75
CA ASP A 89 7.27 11.90 12.83
C ASP A 89 8.52 11.29 12.17
N ASN A 90 8.46 11.17 10.85
CA ASN A 90 9.59 10.74 10.04
C ASN A 90 9.62 11.45 8.68
N PRO A 91 10.78 11.46 7.99
CA PRO A 91 10.94 12.19 6.73
C PRO A 91 9.99 11.75 5.60
N VAL A 92 9.60 10.46 5.56
CA VAL A 92 8.65 9.97 4.55
C VAL A 92 7.27 10.55 4.83
N SER A 93 6.83 10.57 6.09
CA SER A 93 5.58 11.23 6.50
C SER A 93 5.58 12.73 6.20
N ASP A 94 6.72 13.42 6.34
CA ASP A 94 6.85 14.81 5.91
C ASP A 94 6.68 14.97 4.39
N ALA A 95 7.27 14.07 3.60
CA ALA A 95 7.10 14.08 2.14
C ALA A 95 5.64 13.82 1.73
N LEU A 96 4.94 12.90 2.42
CA LEU A 96 3.52 12.65 2.20
C LEU A 96 2.67 13.89 2.51
N ARG A 97 2.93 14.56 3.66
CA ARG A 97 2.26 15.83 4.00
C ARG A 97 2.50 16.91 2.96
N ALA A 98 3.72 17.02 2.45
CA ALA A 98 4.04 17.99 1.40
C ALA A 98 3.24 17.73 0.10
N GLN A 99 3.04 16.47 -0.30
CA GLN A 99 2.20 16.13 -1.46
C GLN A 99 0.72 16.47 -1.22
N VAL A 100 0.21 16.15 -0.01
CA VAL A 100 -1.15 16.52 0.41
C VAL A 100 -1.34 18.03 0.31
N ASP A 101 -0.44 18.83 0.87
CA ASP A 101 -0.50 20.30 0.82
C ASP A 101 -0.40 20.83 -0.61
N MET A 102 0.51 20.30 -1.42
CA MET A 102 0.68 20.67 -2.83
C MET A 102 -0.54 20.36 -3.70
N SER A 103 -1.36 19.39 -3.30
CA SER A 103 -2.55 18.99 -4.05
C SER A 103 -3.69 20.03 -4.01
N GLY A 104 -3.58 21.04 -3.15
CA GLY A 104 -4.61 22.07 -3.02
C GLY A 104 -5.97 21.54 -2.55
N GLY A 105 -5.98 20.42 -1.83
CA GLY A 105 -7.18 19.80 -1.26
C GLY A 105 -7.72 18.59 -2.04
N LEU A 106 -7.13 18.27 -3.20
CA LEU A 106 -7.48 17.06 -3.97
C LEU A 106 -7.14 15.79 -3.18
N ILE A 107 -5.97 15.73 -2.57
CA ILE A 107 -5.55 14.62 -1.73
C ILE A 107 -5.89 14.98 -0.28
N LYS A 108 -6.68 14.16 0.39
CA LYS A 108 -7.02 14.31 1.82
C LYS A 108 -5.99 13.64 2.71
N GLU A 109 -5.50 12.48 2.28
CA GLU A 109 -4.52 11.71 3.02
C GLU A 109 -3.66 10.86 2.09
N MET A 110 -2.46 10.53 2.56
CA MET A 110 -1.59 9.53 1.99
C MET A 110 -0.96 8.70 3.11
N PHE A 111 -0.79 7.41 2.89
CA PHE A 111 -0.07 6.54 3.81
C PHE A 111 0.57 5.36 3.08
N VAL A 112 1.67 4.90 3.64
CA VAL A 112 2.47 3.78 3.12
C VAL A 112 2.37 2.63 4.11
N MET A 113 2.15 1.43 3.61
CA MET A 113 2.09 0.19 4.36
C MET A 113 3.26 -0.72 3.99
N ASP A 114 3.77 -1.47 4.95
CA ASP A 114 4.83 -2.48 4.76
C ASP A 114 4.25 -3.82 4.25
N ALA A 115 5.09 -4.85 4.12
CA ALA A 115 4.72 -6.19 3.65
C ALA A 115 3.82 -6.99 4.62
N ARG A 116 3.51 -6.44 5.80
CA ARG A 116 2.52 -6.94 6.75
C ARG A 116 1.25 -6.09 6.77
N GLY A 117 1.20 -5.00 6.00
CA GLY A 117 0.11 -4.04 6.03
C GLY A 117 0.22 -3.03 7.19
N LEU A 118 1.34 -2.96 7.90
CA LEU A 118 1.54 -1.98 8.98
C LEU A 118 2.03 -0.66 8.39
N ASN A 119 1.48 0.46 8.85
CA ASN A 119 1.87 1.77 8.33
C ASN A 119 3.37 2.05 8.57
N VAL A 120 4.08 2.47 7.53
CA VAL A 120 5.48 2.94 7.56
C VAL A 120 5.51 4.45 7.76
N ALA A 121 4.59 5.14 7.10
CA ALA A 121 4.48 6.59 7.07
C ALA A 121 3.05 7.00 6.79
N VAL A 122 2.60 8.11 7.39
CA VAL A 122 1.23 8.62 7.22
C VAL A 122 1.25 10.16 7.16
N SER A 123 0.41 10.75 6.31
CA SER A 123 0.20 12.21 6.28
C SER A 123 -0.80 12.67 7.35
N HIS A 124 -1.77 11.82 7.66
CA HIS A 124 -2.83 11.97 8.66
C HIS A 124 -2.89 10.68 9.49
N LEU A 125 -3.27 10.76 10.76
CA LEU A 125 -3.42 9.56 11.58
C LEU A 125 -4.57 8.73 11.04
N THR A 126 -4.27 7.50 10.63
CA THR A 126 -5.26 6.47 10.33
C THR A 126 -5.96 6.02 11.62
N SER A 127 -7.18 5.48 11.48
CA SER A 127 -7.95 4.93 12.61
C SER A 127 -7.21 3.82 13.35
N ASP A 128 -6.40 3.09 12.62
CA ASP A 128 -5.75 1.85 13.00
C ASP A 128 -4.37 1.77 12.32
N TYR A 129 -3.50 0.92 12.86
CA TYR A 129 -2.11 0.81 12.40
C TYR A 129 -1.97 -0.23 11.30
N TRP A 130 -2.75 -1.30 11.40
CA TRP A 130 -2.76 -2.40 10.46
C TRP A 130 -3.84 -2.18 9.41
N GLN A 131 -3.46 -2.29 8.15
CA GLN A 131 -4.31 -2.10 6.99
C GLN A 131 -4.28 -3.36 6.10
N GLY A 132 -3.63 -4.43 6.58
CA GLY A 132 -3.30 -5.61 5.78
C GLY A 132 -4.50 -6.51 5.48
N ASP A 133 -5.61 -6.29 6.17
CA ASP A 133 -6.91 -6.92 5.94
C ASP A 133 -7.84 -6.09 5.05
N GLU A 134 -7.44 -4.88 4.64
CA GLU A 134 -8.23 -4.00 3.79
C GLU A 134 -8.00 -4.25 2.29
N GLU A 135 -9.03 -4.02 1.46
CA GLU A 135 -8.95 -4.21 0.00
C GLU A 135 -7.82 -3.39 -0.65
N LYS A 136 -7.61 -2.16 -0.18
CA LYS A 136 -6.53 -1.27 -0.63
C LYS A 136 -5.14 -1.91 -0.54
N TYR A 137 -4.94 -2.78 0.44
CA TYR A 137 -3.73 -3.57 0.59
C TYR A 137 -3.83 -4.90 -0.16
N LEU A 138 -4.90 -5.67 0.05
CA LEU A 138 -5.07 -7.03 -0.50
C LEU A 138 -5.06 -7.07 -2.03
N GLU A 139 -5.53 -6.01 -2.68
CA GLU A 139 -5.57 -5.86 -4.14
C GLU A 139 -4.35 -5.13 -4.72
N THR A 140 -3.35 -4.80 -3.89
CA THR A 140 -2.09 -4.19 -4.34
C THR A 140 -0.89 -5.08 -4.02
N PHE A 141 -0.30 -4.96 -2.84
CA PHE A 141 0.97 -5.61 -2.51
C PHE A 141 0.97 -7.13 -2.79
N PRO A 142 -0.04 -7.91 -2.37
CA PRO A 142 -0.11 -9.35 -2.67
C PRO A 142 -0.28 -9.68 -4.16
N ARG A 143 -0.70 -8.71 -4.98
CA ARG A 143 -0.82 -8.84 -6.45
C ARG A 143 0.49 -8.56 -7.18
N GLY A 144 1.50 -8.03 -6.49
CA GLY A 144 2.85 -7.84 -6.99
C GLY A 144 3.10 -6.49 -7.68
N ALA A 145 4.28 -6.35 -8.27
CA ALA A 145 4.76 -5.09 -8.82
C ALA A 145 3.82 -4.52 -9.90
N GLY A 146 3.54 -3.22 -9.80
CA GLY A 146 2.67 -2.51 -10.74
C GLY A 146 1.18 -2.72 -10.52
N ALA A 147 0.76 -3.47 -9.49
CA ALA A 147 -0.65 -3.58 -9.13
C ALA A 147 -1.19 -2.24 -8.61
N ILE A 148 -2.38 -1.87 -9.08
CA ILE A 148 -3.09 -0.65 -8.72
C ILE A 148 -4.53 -1.05 -8.40
N HIS A 149 -5.06 -0.50 -7.31
CA HIS A 149 -6.44 -0.65 -6.87
C HIS A 149 -7.10 0.72 -6.80
N VAL A 150 -8.31 0.82 -7.34
CA VAL A 150 -9.17 2.01 -7.25
C VAL A 150 -10.40 1.60 -6.47
N GLY A 151 -10.57 2.20 -5.29
CA GLY A 151 -11.70 1.93 -4.41
C GLY A 151 -13.01 2.52 -4.95
N ALA A 152 -14.12 2.07 -4.36
CA ALA A 152 -15.41 2.71 -4.57
C ALA A 152 -15.36 4.17 -4.06
N ILE A 153 -16.24 5.00 -4.62
CA ILE A 153 -16.49 6.34 -4.09
C ILE A 153 -17.39 6.19 -2.87
N GLU A 154 -16.95 6.69 -1.73
CA GLU A 154 -17.69 6.64 -0.47
C GLU A 154 -17.86 8.03 0.12
N PHE A 155 -18.97 8.26 0.83
CA PHE A 155 -19.20 9.53 1.52
C PHE A 155 -18.51 9.48 2.88
N ASP A 156 -17.54 10.36 3.11
CA ASP A 156 -16.89 10.53 4.40
C ASP A 156 -17.68 11.52 5.26
N GLU A 157 -18.36 11.00 6.28
CA GLU A 157 -19.17 11.83 7.18
C GLU A 157 -18.35 12.85 7.98
N SER A 158 -17.07 12.61 8.22
CA SER A 158 -16.21 13.49 9.02
C SER A 158 -15.80 14.75 8.25
N THR A 159 -15.59 14.60 6.95
CA THR A 159 -15.16 15.68 6.05
C THR A 159 -16.28 16.21 5.17
N GLN A 160 -17.43 15.53 5.14
CA GLN A 160 -18.60 15.84 4.30
C GLN A 160 -18.26 15.85 2.80
N VAL A 161 -17.28 15.05 2.37
CA VAL A 161 -16.90 14.91 0.96
C VAL A 161 -16.99 13.46 0.49
N TYR A 162 -17.20 13.27 -0.81
CA TYR A 162 -17.03 11.97 -1.43
C TYR A 162 -15.55 11.69 -1.62
N THR A 163 -15.07 10.59 -1.08
CA THR A 163 -13.66 10.18 -1.17
C THR A 163 -13.55 8.94 -2.04
N GLN A 164 -12.53 8.91 -2.89
CA GLN A 164 -12.11 7.72 -3.63
C GLN A 164 -10.69 7.36 -3.23
N GLN A 165 -10.46 6.09 -2.88
CA GLN A 165 -9.10 5.63 -2.61
C GLN A 165 -8.40 5.16 -3.89
N LEU A 166 -7.13 5.51 -4.01
CA LEU A 166 -6.22 5.00 -5.02
C LEU A 166 -5.01 4.39 -4.31
N SER A 167 -4.74 3.12 -4.58
CA SER A 167 -3.64 2.38 -3.96
C SER A 167 -2.75 1.72 -4.98
N LEU A 168 -1.45 1.71 -4.73
CA LEU A 168 -0.45 1.16 -5.64
C LEU A 168 0.58 0.33 -4.87
N THR A 169 1.05 -0.75 -5.49
CA THR A 169 2.21 -1.48 -4.96
C THR A 169 3.46 -0.63 -5.08
N VAL A 170 4.19 -0.48 -3.97
CA VAL A 170 5.53 0.11 -3.97
C VAL A 170 6.54 -1.02 -4.15
N SER A 171 7.44 -0.88 -5.13
CA SER A 171 8.48 -1.88 -5.42
C SER A 171 9.86 -1.25 -5.33
N ASP A 172 10.85 -2.05 -4.95
CA ASP A 172 12.26 -1.66 -5.01
C ASP A 172 12.63 -1.38 -6.48
N PRO A 173 13.06 -0.14 -6.83
CA PRO A 173 13.40 0.21 -8.21
C PRO A 173 14.61 -0.57 -8.76
N GLN A 174 15.44 -1.18 -7.90
CA GLN A 174 16.61 -1.94 -8.33
C GLN A 174 16.28 -3.41 -8.62
N SER A 175 15.53 -4.07 -7.74
CA SER A 175 15.23 -5.51 -7.84
C SER A 175 13.87 -5.80 -8.48
N GLY A 176 12.96 -4.83 -8.49
CA GLY A 176 11.55 -5.02 -8.83
C GLY A 176 10.75 -5.75 -7.74
N GLU A 177 11.33 -5.98 -6.56
CA GLU A 177 10.68 -6.67 -5.44
C GLU A 177 9.59 -5.77 -4.83
N PRO A 178 8.34 -6.24 -4.71
CA PRO A 178 7.30 -5.53 -3.96
C PRO A 178 7.71 -5.36 -2.49
N LEU A 179 7.56 -4.15 -1.96
CA LEU A 179 7.89 -3.81 -0.57
C LEU A 179 6.66 -3.56 0.30
N GLY A 180 5.53 -3.24 -0.31
CA GLY A 180 4.29 -2.88 0.38
C GLY A 180 3.38 -2.08 -0.55
N ALA A 181 2.57 -1.19 0.01
CA ALA A 181 1.60 -0.41 -0.76
C ALA A 181 1.55 1.06 -0.31
N LEU A 182 1.22 1.96 -1.22
CA LEU A 182 0.91 3.37 -0.97
C LEU A 182 -0.58 3.58 -1.26
N THR A 183 -1.29 4.26 -0.38
CA THR A 183 -2.68 4.67 -0.57
C THR A 183 -2.82 6.18 -0.53
N LEU A 184 -3.74 6.70 -1.34
CA LEU A 184 -4.20 8.08 -1.34
C LEU A 184 -5.71 8.10 -1.17
N GLY A 185 -6.22 8.96 -0.28
CA GLY A 185 -7.62 9.34 -0.25
C GLY A 185 -7.83 10.62 -1.08
N LEU A 186 -8.64 10.54 -2.13
CA LEU A 186 -8.87 11.63 -3.08
C LEU A 186 -10.28 12.19 -2.92
N ASP A 187 -10.41 13.51 -2.94
CA ASP A 187 -11.71 14.17 -3.08
C ASP A 187 -12.26 13.89 -4.48
N ALA A 188 -13.31 13.05 -4.55
CA ALA A 188 -13.89 12.59 -5.81
C ALA A 188 -14.54 13.74 -6.61
N GLU A 189 -14.96 14.82 -5.94
CA GLU A 189 -15.54 15.99 -6.61
C GLU A 189 -14.48 16.91 -7.22
N MET A 190 -13.22 16.75 -6.80
CA MET A 190 -12.08 17.51 -7.32
C MET A 190 -11.26 16.76 -8.38
N LEU A 191 -11.60 15.48 -8.66
CA LEU A 191 -10.97 14.74 -9.74
C LEU A 191 -11.25 15.45 -11.09
N PRO A 192 -10.21 15.69 -11.91
CA PRO A 192 -10.34 16.45 -13.16
C PRO A 192 -11.14 15.74 -14.25
#